data_AF-A0A085MDY2-F1
#
_entry.id   AF-A0A085MDY2-F1
#
_cell.length_a   1.000
_cell.length_b   1.000
_cell.length_c   1.000
_cell.angle_alpha   90.00
_cell.angle_beta   90.00
_cell.angle_gamma   90.00
#
_symmetry.space_group_name_H-M   'P 1'
#
loop_
_entity.id
_entity.type
_entity.pdbx_description
1 polymer ?
#
loop_
_entity_poly.entity_id
_entity_poly.type
_entity_poly.pdbx_seq_one_letter_code
_entity_poly.pdbx_strand_id
1 'polypeptide(L)'
;MEVGSQTPRTISVHEPLTTALTFKHLGSYLSYEGEVKTDVSVKTQTAWQKWKTLTGVLCDKKLPRKLKSKVYRNVIRPAVLYGSECWAITNKDEQPLSVMETTMLRRTIGISKLEHSPQRKGMTVNGASAYSGQSLRKAAKVVWACT
;
A
#
# COMPACT_ATOMS: atom_id res chain seq x y z
N MET A 1 27.89 18.11 -34.24
CA MET A 1 26.65 17.49 -33.72
C MET A 1 25.68 18.62 -33.47
N GLU A 2 24.76 18.86 -34.39
CA GLU A 2 23.80 19.96 -34.25
C GLU A 2 22.68 19.57 -33.29
N VAL A 3 22.50 20.39 -32.26
CA VAL A 3 21.40 20.30 -31.31
C VAL A 3 20.17 20.89 -32.00
N GLY A 4 19.26 20.02 -32.46
CA GLY A 4 17.97 20.43 -33.00
C GLY A 4 17.18 21.22 -31.95
N SER A 5 16.69 22.40 -32.35
CA SER A 5 15.91 23.32 -31.54
C SER A 5 14.66 22.65 -30.96
N GLN A 6 14.61 22.49 -29.64
CA GLN A 6 13.43 22.03 -28.94
C GLN A 6 12.42 23.19 -28.84
N THR A 7 11.36 23.13 -29.65
CA THR A 7 10.22 24.06 -29.51
C THR A 7 9.49 23.83 -28.19
N PRO A 8 9.11 24.87 -27.43
CA PRO A 8 8.20 24.73 -26.31
C PRO A 8 6.86 24.22 -26.85
N ARG A 9 6.42 23.03 -26.42
CA ARG A 9 5.11 22.50 -26.79
C ARG A 9 4.04 23.26 -25.99
N THR A 10 3.75 24.48 -26.42
CA THR A 10 2.64 25.29 -25.90
C THR A 10 1.34 24.68 -26.38
N ILE A 11 0.60 24.05 -25.48
CA ILE A 11 -0.75 23.55 -25.74
C ILE A 11 -1.71 24.72 -25.55
N SER A 12 -2.15 25.34 -26.64
CA SER A 12 -3.17 26.39 -26.61
C SER A 12 -4.55 25.75 -26.43
N VAL A 13 -5.09 25.85 -25.22
CA VAL A 13 -6.46 25.40 -24.90
C VAL A 13 -7.41 26.58 -25.16
N HIS A 14 -8.43 26.36 -26.00
CA HIS A 14 -9.39 27.39 -26.43
C HIS A 14 -10.48 27.70 -25.36
N GLU A 15 -10.57 26.91 -24.30
CA GLU A 15 -11.55 27.04 -23.22
C GLU A 15 -10.88 27.08 -21.84
N PRO A 16 -11.45 27.82 -20.86
CA PRO A 16 -10.93 27.83 -19.50
C PRO A 16 -11.02 26.44 -18.88
N LEU A 17 -9.86 25.87 -18.52
CA LEU A 17 -9.78 24.59 -17.84
C LEU A 17 -10.42 24.71 -16.45
N THR A 18 -11.43 23.90 -16.17
CA THR A 18 -12.01 23.80 -14.83
C THR A 18 -11.00 23.13 -13.90
N THR A 19 -10.57 23.84 -12.85
CA THR A 19 -9.69 23.29 -11.82
C THR A 19 -10.51 22.42 -10.86
N ALA A 20 -10.15 21.14 -10.77
CA ALA A 20 -10.70 20.23 -9.77
C ALA A 20 -9.71 20.09 -8.61
N LEU A 21 -10.18 20.26 -7.37
CA LEU A 21 -9.35 20.07 -6.18
C LEU A 21 -8.91 18.61 -6.02
N THR A 22 -9.76 17.67 -6.44
CA THR A 22 -9.48 16.22 -6.40
C THR A 22 -9.95 15.57 -7.69
N PHE A 23 -9.09 14.75 -8.30
CA PHE A 23 -9.34 14.03 -9.54
C PHE A 23 -9.06 12.54 -9.38
N LYS A 24 -9.93 11.69 -9.92
CA LYS A 24 -9.71 10.23 -9.93
C LYS A 24 -9.13 9.80 -11.27
N HIS A 25 -7.90 9.31 -11.26
CA HIS A 25 -7.21 8.80 -12.44
C HIS A 25 -6.84 7.32 -12.25
N LEU A 26 -7.32 6.44 -13.14
CA LEU A 26 -7.00 5.00 -13.13
C LEU A 26 -7.18 4.30 -11.76
N GLY A 27 -8.10 4.82 -10.93
CA GLY A 27 -8.36 4.29 -9.59
C GLY A 27 -7.58 4.95 -8.46
N SER A 28 -6.62 5.82 -8.75
CA SER A 28 -5.91 6.65 -7.77
C SER A 28 -6.53 8.05 -7.69
N TYR A 29 -6.56 8.62 -6.48
CA TYR A 29 -7.00 9.99 -6.24
C TYR A 29 -5.80 10.93 -6.22
N LEU A 30 -5.82 11.92 -7.12
CA LEU A 30 -4.84 12.99 -7.19
C LEU A 30 -5.49 14.25 -6.63
N SER A 31 -4.85 14.88 -5.65
CA SER A 31 -5.22 16.20 -5.16
C SER A 31 -4.38 17.27 -5.85
N TYR A 32 -4.96 18.44 -6.11
CA TYR A 32 -4.24 19.60 -6.62
C TYR A 32 -3.05 19.99 -5.70
N GLU A 33 -3.22 19.83 -4.39
CA GLU A 33 -2.18 20.10 -3.39
C GLU A 33 -1.15 18.96 -3.26
N GLY A 34 -1.30 17.89 -4.05
CA GLY A 34 -0.46 16.69 -3.94
C GLY A 34 -0.76 15.83 -2.70
N GLU A 35 -1.90 16.05 -2.02
CA GLU A 35 -2.27 15.27 -0.85
C GLU A 35 -2.56 13.80 -1.20
N VAL A 36 -1.80 12.90 -0.59
CA VAL A 36 -1.87 11.43 -0.79
C VAL A 36 -2.88 10.76 0.16
N LYS A 37 -3.31 11.47 1.21
CA LYS A 37 -4.14 10.93 2.30
C LYS A 37 -5.47 10.35 1.84
N THR A 38 -6.13 11.02 0.90
CA THR A 38 -7.43 10.57 0.35
C THR A 38 -7.27 9.23 -0.37
N ASP A 39 -6.24 9.11 -1.21
CA ASP A 39 -5.94 7.88 -1.94
C ASP A 39 -5.55 6.73 -1.01
N VAL A 40 -4.67 6.99 -0.03
CA VAL A 40 -4.27 6.02 0.99
C VAL A 40 -5.48 5.52 1.78
N SER A 41 -6.40 6.40 2.16
CA SER A 41 -7.61 6.05 2.88
C SER A 41 -8.52 5.13 2.04
N VAL A 42 -8.76 5.49 0.77
CA VAL A 42 -9.59 4.68 -0.13
C VAL A 42 -8.96 3.31 -0.39
N LYS A 43 -7.65 3.23 -0.60
CA LYS A 43 -6.96 1.94 -0.82
C LYS A 43 -6.91 1.08 0.44
N THR A 44 -6.70 1.70 1.60
CA THR A 44 -6.79 1.02 2.91
C THR A 44 -8.17 0.42 3.10
N GLN A 45 -9.24 1.18 2.81
CA GLN A 45 -10.60 0.69 2.91
C GLN A 45 -10.88 -0.44 1.92
N THR A 46 -10.41 -0.30 0.68
CA THR A 46 -10.54 -1.33 -0.36
C THR A 46 -9.87 -2.64 0.07
N ALA A 47 -8.66 -2.55 0.63
CA ALA A 47 -7.95 -3.70 1.16
C ALA A 47 -8.68 -4.36 2.34
N TRP A 48 -9.30 -3.57 3.22
CA TRP A 48 -10.16 -4.10 4.29
C TRP A 48 -11.38 -4.84 3.76
N GLN A 49 -12.01 -4.35 2.70
CA GLN A 49 -13.13 -5.06 2.07
C GLN A 49 -12.68 -6.39 1.48
N LYS A 50 -11.55 -6.41 0.74
CA LYS A 50 -10.97 -7.66 0.20
C LYS A 50 -10.54 -8.62 1.31
N TRP A 51 -9.99 -8.12 2.40
CA TRP A 51 -9.68 -8.93 3.57
C TRP A 51 -10.94 -9.55 4.18
N LYS A 52 -12.02 -8.77 4.32
CA LYS A 52 -13.27 -9.23 4.92
C LYS A 52 -13.87 -10.40 4.13
N THR A 53 -13.87 -10.34 2.80
CA THR A 53 -14.34 -11.45 1.96
C THR A 53 -13.45 -12.70 2.08
N LEU A 54 -12.15 -12.52 2.31
CA LEU A 54 -11.18 -13.61 2.45
C LEU A 54 -10.97 -14.10 3.88
N THR A 55 -11.73 -13.58 4.85
CA THR A 55 -11.55 -13.92 6.28
C THR A 55 -11.73 -15.42 6.53
N GLY A 56 -12.64 -16.08 5.81
CA GLY A 56 -12.83 -17.53 5.90
C GLY A 56 -11.57 -18.33 5.51
N VAL A 57 -10.75 -17.84 4.58
CA VAL A 57 -9.50 -18.49 4.16
C VAL A 57 -8.32 -18.06 5.05
N LEU A 58 -8.28 -16.78 5.41
CA LEU A 58 -7.15 -16.20 6.13
C LEU A 58 -7.17 -16.53 7.63
N CYS A 59 -8.35 -16.62 8.23
CA CYS A 59 -8.50 -16.93 9.65
C CYS A 59 -8.73 -18.42 9.95
N ASP A 60 -8.92 -19.28 8.94
CA ASP A 60 -9.11 -20.72 9.16
C ASP A 60 -7.81 -21.39 9.63
N LYS A 61 -7.86 -22.03 10.80
CA LYS A 61 -6.72 -22.74 11.41
C LYS A 61 -6.31 -23.97 10.61
N LYS A 62 -7.21 -24.57 9.82
CA LYS A 62 -6.97 -25.79 9.04
C LYS A 62 -6.13 -25.52 7.79
N LEU A 63 -6.09 -24.28 7.31
CA LEU A 63 -5.39 -23.95 6.08
C LEU A 63 -3.90 -23.66 6.30
N PRO A 64 -3.03 -24.14 5.39
CA PRO A 64 -1.59 -23.99 5.54
C PRO A 64 -1.17 -22.52 5.46
N ARG A 65 -0.21 -22.12 6.31
CA ARG A 65 0.34 -20.76 6.34
C ARG A 65 0.89 -20.31 4.98
N LYS A 66 1.41 -21.23 4.15
CA LYS A 66 1.90 -20.90 2.80
C LYS A 66 0.79 -20.41 1.87
N LEU A 67 -0.40 -21.03 1.94
CA LEU A 67 -1.57 -20.63 1.14
C LEU A 67 -2.04 -19.23 1.54
N LYS A 68 -2.20 -18.98 2.83
CA LYS A 68 -2.56 -17.66 3.36
C LYS A 68 -1.59 -16.56 2.91
N SER A 69 -0.30 -16.91 2.74
CA SER A 69 0.76 -15.98 2.30
C SER A 69 0.52 -15.55 0.88
N LYS A 70 0.25 -16.53 0.02
CA LYS A 70 -0.04 -16.31 -1.39
C LYS A 70 -1.28 -15.44 -1.55
N VAL A 71 -2.34 -15.74 -0.80
CA VAL A 71 -3.57 -14.92 -0.81
C VAL A 71 -3.29 -13.48 -0.39
N TYR A 72 -2.56 -13.26 0.71
CA TYR A 72 -2.20 -11.92 1.16
C TYR A 72 -1.36 -11.16 0.11
N ARG A 73 -0.31 -11.81 -0.40
CA ARG A 73 0.63 -11.21 -1.37
C ARG A 73 -0.01 -10.91 -2.72
N ASN A 74 -0.94 -11.73 -3.18
CA ASN A 74 -1.50 -11.62 -4.53
C ASN A 74 -2.84 -10.86 -4.58
N VAL A 75 -3.58 -10.77 -3.47
CA VAL A 75 -4.92 -10.13 -3.48
C VAL A 75 -4.93 -8.87 -2.64
N ILE A 76 -4.46 -8.93 -1.40
CA ILE A 76 -4.57 -7.81 -0.45
C ILE A 76 -3.50 -6.77 -0.72
N ARG A 77 -2.25 -7.20 -0.91
CA ARG A 77 -1.13 -6.30 -1.12
C ARG A 77 -1.26 -5.44 -2.40
N PRO A 78 -1.65 -5.98 -3.57
CA PRO A 78 -1.83 -5.16 -4.76
C PRO A 78 -2.97 -4.16 -4.62
N ALA A 79 -4.03 -4.48 -3.87
CA ALA A 79 -5.13 -3.54 -3.62
C ALA A 79 -4.70 -2.25 -2.88
N VAL A 80 -3.58 -2.31 -2.16
CA VAL A 80 -3.00 -1.17 -1.44
C VAL A 80 -1.92 -0.49 -2.25
N LEU A 81 -1.06 -1.28 -2.91
CA LEU A 81 0.14 -0.78 -3.59
C LEU A 81 -0.08 -0.32 -5.03
N TYR A 82 -1.14 -0.76 -5.71
CA TYR A 82 -1.35 -0.33 -7.09
C TYR A 82 -1.49 1.19 -7.16
N GLY A 83 -0.67 1.85 -7.99
CA GLY A 83 -0.63 3.31 -8.09
C GLY A 83 0.02 4.03 -6.91
N SER A 84 0.80 3.33 -6.06
CA SER A 84 1.60 3.97 -5.00
C SER A 84 2.93 4.54 -5.49
N GLU A 85 3.30 4.28 -6.75
CA GLU A 85 4.50 4.82 -7.40
C GLU A 85 4.51 6.34 -7.50
N CYS A 86 3.32 6.97 -7.48
CA CYS A 86 3.15 8.43 -7.49
C CYS A 86 2.96 9.04 -6.09
N TRP A 87 3.09 8.25 -5.01
CA TRP A 87 2.85 8.75 -3.66
C TRP A 87 4.09 9.44 -3.08
N ALA A 88 3.98 10.74 -2.83
CA ALA A 88 4.85 11.44 -1.88
C ALA A 88 4.38 11.17 -0.44
N ILE A 89 4.69 9.98 0.10
CA ILE A 89 4.22 9.56 1.44
C ILE A 89 5.02 10.26 2.55
N THR A 90 4.32 10.93 3.46
CA THR A 90 4.92 11.37 4.73
C THR A 90 4.78 10.28 5.79
N ASN A 91 5.64 10.27 6.83
CA ASN A 91 5.55 9.32 7.96
C ASN A 91 4.14 9.22 8.59
N LYS A 92 3.35 10.30 8.55
CA LYS A 92 1.97 10.33 9.05
C LYS A 92 1.02 9.49 8.19
N ASP A 93 1.23 9.50 6.88
CA ASP A 93 0.43 8.77 5.89
C ASP A 93 0.81 7.28 5.82
N GLU A 94 2.02 6.92 6.27
CA GLU A 94 2.46 5.53 6.40
C GLU A 94 1.79 4.81 7.60
N GLN A 95 1.42 5.54 8.66
CA GLN A 95 0.86 4.93 9.88
C GLN A 95 -0.41 4.09 9.61
N PRO A 96 -1.43 4.60 8.89
CA PRO A 96 -2.62 3.81 8.56
C PRO A 96 -2.30 2.51 7.82
N LEU A 97 -1.36 2.55 6.87
CA LEU A 97 -0.91 1.40 6.09
C LEU A 97 -0.23 0.35 6.97
N SER A 98 0.68 0.79 7.86
CA SER A 98 1.38 -0.08 8.80
C SER A 98 0.42 -0.71 9.81
N VAL A 99 -0.53 0.05 10.34
CA VAL A 99 -1.54 -0.44 11.29
C VAL A 99 -2.44 -1.49 10.62
N MET A 100 -2.88 -1.22 9.39
CA MET A 100 -3.65 -2.17 8.60
C MET A 100 -2.87 -3.47 8.36
N GLU A 101 -1.67 -3.39 7.79
CA GLU A 101 -0.83 -4.55 7.48
C GLU A 101 -0.59 -5.41 8.73
N THR A 102 -0.16 -4.78 9.82
CA THR A 102 0.12 -5.48 11.09
C THR A 102 -1.13 -6.13 11.65
N THR A 103 -2.28 -5.45 11.59
CA THR A 103 -3.55 -5.99 12.10
C THR A 103 -4.02 -7.18 11.28
N MET A 104 -3.95 -7.09 9.95
CA MET A 104 -4.32 -8.18 9.03
C MET A 104 -3.41 -9.39 9.24
N LEU A 105 -2.09 -9.22 9.19
CA LEU A 105 -1.13 -10.31 9.35
C LEU A 105 -1.26 -11.02 10.71
N ARG A 106 -1.44 -10.25 11.78
CA ARG A 106 -1.66 -10.80 13.12
C ARG A 106 -2.93 -11.66 13.17
N ARG A 107 -4.02 -11.20 12.55
CA ARG A 107 -5.28 -11.98 12.44
C ARG A 107 -5.12 -13.23 11.59
N THR A 108 -4.33 -13.20 10.50
CA THR A 108 -4.00 -14.40 9.69
C THR A 108 -3.38 -15.51 10.53
N ILE A 109 -2.55 -15.13 11.51
CA ILE A 109 -1.79 -16.04 12.38
C ILE A 109 -2.62 -16.49 13.59
N GLY A 110 -3.74 -15.82 13.89
CA GLY A 110 -4.65 -16.16 14.99
C GLY A 110 -4.27 -15.57 16.35
N ILE A 111 -3.39 -14.57 16.39
CA ILE A 111 -3.00 -13.90 17.64
C ILE A 111 -4.06 -12.87 18.01
N SER A 112 -4.58 -12.93 19.26
CA SER A 112 -5.61 -12.00 19.75
C SER A 112 -5.00 -10.61 20.07
N LYS A 113 -5.83 -9.57 20.25
CA LYS A 113 -5.35 -8.20 20.55
C LYS A 113 -4.86 -8.06 22.01
N LEU A 114 -5.21 -9.02 22.86
CA LEU A 114 -4.97 -9.00 24.31
C LEU A 114 -3.63 -9.64 24.72
N GLU A 115 -2.98 -10.36 23.81
CA GLU A 115 -1.69 -11.00 24.03
C GLU A 115 -0.56 -10.08 23.52
N HIS A 116 -0.39 -8.92 24.16
CA HIS A 116 0.77 -8.06 23.95
C HIS A 116 1.51 -7.90 25.27
N SER A 117 2.51 -8.75 25.50
CA SER A 117 3.58 -8.47 26.45
C SER A 117 4.81 -7.99 25.67
N PRO A 118 5.42 -6.85 26.02
CA PRO A 118 6.57 -6.34 25.29
C PRO A 118 7.84 -7.13 25.67
N GLN A 119 8.50 -7.66 24.62
CA GLN A 119 9.90 -8.10 24.53
C GLN A 119 10.27 -9.52 25.01
N ARG A 120 10.74 -10.35 24.06
CA ARG A 120 12.12 -10.87 24.10
C ARG A 120 12.57 -11.40 22.74
N LYS A 121 13.80 -11.01 22.38
CA LYS A 121 14.61 -11.49 21.25
C LYS A 121 14.57 -13.03 21.19
N GLY A 122 14.20 -13.59 20.04
CA GLY A 122 14.24 -15.05 19.85
C GLY A 122 13.19 -15.59 18.90
N MET A 123 12.95 -14.94 17.76
CA MET A 123 12.19 -15.56 16.68
C MET A 123 13.16 -15.81 15.52
N THR A 124 14.03 -16.81 15.71
CA THR A 124 14.71 -17.49 14.61
C THR A 124 13.67 -18.35 13.91
N VAL A 125 12.90 -17.68 13.08
CA VAL A 125 11.98 -18.30 12.16
C VAL A 125 12.83 -18.84 11.00
N ASN A 126 13.26 -20.09 11.14
CA ASN A 126 13.77 -20.89 10.04
C ASN A 126 12.66 -20.98 8.97
N GLY A 127 12.69 -20.02 8.02
CA GLY A 127 11.71 -19.85 6.96
C GLY A 127 10.98 -18.50 6.87
N ALA A 128 11.22 -17.50 7.74
CA ALA A 128 10.52 -16.20 7.64
C ALA A 128 11.22 -15.12 6.82
N SER A 129 11.59 -15.44 5.59
CA SER A 129 11.70 -14.41 4.56
C SER A 129 10.31 -14.01 4.01
N ALA A 130 9.26 -14.79 4.32
CA ALA A 130 7.98 -14.69 3.60
C ALA A 130 6.93 -13.72 4.20
N TYR A 131 7.10 -13.21 5.42
CA TYR A 131 6.09 -12.38 6.09
C TYR A 131 6.70 -11.29 6.96
N SER A 132 7.74 -10.61 6.48
CA SER A 132 8.21 -9.41 7.15
C SER A 132 7.38 -8.21 6.67
N GLY A 133 6.76 -7.46 7.59
CA GLY A 133 6.24 -6.09 7.37
C GLY A 133 7.32 -5.08 6.94
N GLN A 134 8.51 -5.56 6.60
CA GLN A 134 9.49 -4.83 5.81
C GLN A 134 9.03 -4.66 4.36
N SER A 135 8.03 -5.38 3.85
CA SER A 135 7.80 -5.38 2.40
C SER A 135 6.97 -4.20 1.89
N LEU A 136 5.99 -3.69 2.64
CA LEU A 136 5.34 -2.41 2.32
C LEU A 136 6.22 -1.23 2.72
N ARG A 137 6.88 -1.30 3.88
CA ARG A 137 7.86 -0.27 4.31
C ARG A 137 9.05 -0.15 3.36
N LYS A 138 9.55 -1.28 2.82
CA LYS A 138 10.58 -1.29 1.77
C LYS A 138 9.98 -0.90 0.42
N ALA A 139 8.75 -1.25 0.07
CA ALA A 139 8.16 -0.75 -1.18
C ALA A 139 8.04 0.78 -1.17
N ALA A 140 7.58 1.37 -0.06
CA ALA A 140 7.55 2.82 0.13
C ALA A 140 8.97 3.44 0.14
N LYS A 141 9.96 2.79 0.78
CA LYS A 141 11.36 3.25 0.76
C LYS A 141 12.11 3.02 -0.56
N VAL A 142 11.78 1.97 -1.31
CA VAL A 142 12.38 1.63 -2.62
C VAL A 142 11.89 2.62 -3.67
N VAL A 143 10.62 3.05 -3.58
CA VAL A 143 10.11 4.17 -4.39
C VAL A 143 10.87 5.47 -4.07
N TRP A 144 11.25 5.73 -2.82
CA TRP A 144 12.04 6.90 -2.44
C TRP A 144 13.53 6.82 -2.85
N ALA A 145 14.13 5.62 -2.90
CA ALA A 145 15.57 5.45 -3.15
C ALA A 145 15.96 5.42 -4.65
N CYS A 146 15.01 5.53 -5.58
CA CYS A 146 15.24 5.50 -7.03
C CYS A 146 14.98 6.85 -7.74
N THR A 147 14.92 7.95 -6.98
CA THR A 147 14.95 9.34 -7.48
C THR A 147 16.14 10.06 -6.85
#